data_AF-A0ABD5SJX2-F1
#
_entry.id   AF-A0ABD5SJX2-F1
#
_cell.length_a   1.000
_cell.length_b   1.000
_cell.length_c   1.000
_cell.angle_alpha   90.00
_cell.angle_beta   90.00
_cell.angle_gamma   90.00
#
_symmetry.space_group_name_H-M   'P 1'
#
loop_
_entity.id
_entity.type
_entity.pdbx_description
1 polymer ?
#
loop_
_entity_poly.entity_id
_entity_poly.type
_entity_poly.pdbx_seq_one_letter_code
_entity_poly.pdbx_strand_id
1 'polypeptide(L)'
;MTLLPVCWPRASAPLSTALFISCVSVTLSGEASPAPEAARENLELMLYAGGGKQPHTEHQKNTAVGIDLHVYRHIFTEKQSLFIGTGVAQLTSNTDEHKRMLAFSIYPQLNLALPKLGNSQPYFYVRTLGPTYLSETQLGERRQANHFVFQSQLGLGIYFGTGNRWLANIAYRHYS
;
A
#
# COMPACT_ATOMS: atom_id res chain seq x y z
N MET A 1 31.69 25.40 -44.84
CA MET A 1 30.44 25.37 -44.04
C MET A 1 30.65 24.29 -42.99
N THR A 2 31.08 24.69 -41.81
CA THR A 2 31.65 23.81 -40.77
C THR A 2 30.73 23.89 -39.56
N LEU A 3 30.06 22.80 -39.22
CA LEU A 3 29.14 22.73 -38.08
C LEU A 3 29.97 22.57 -36.79
N LEU A 4 29.86 23.55 -35.90
CA LEU A 4 30.36 23.46 -34.53
C LEU A 4 29.45 22.54 -33.70
N PRO A 5 29.98 21.68 -32.81
CA PRO A 5 29.15 20.90 -31.89
C PRO A 5 28.63 21.80 -30.78
N VAL A 6 27.31 21.82 -30.62
CA VAL A 6 26.60 22.49 -29.52
C VAL A 6 26.84 21.70 -28.23
N CYS A 7 27.63 22.27 -27.31
CA CYS A 7 27.70 21.81 -25.93
C CYS A 7 26.34 22.03 -25.25
N TRP A 8 25.60 20.95 -25.02
CA TRP A 8 24.50 20.95 -24.07
C TRP A 8 25.05 21.03 -22.65
N PRO A 9 24.55 21.90 -21.76
CA PRO A 9 24.85 21.81 -20.36
C PRO A 9 24.28 20.50 -19.81
N ARG A 10 25.12 19.67 -19.19
CA ARG A 10 24.67 18.60 -18.29
C ARG A 10 23.93 19.29 -17.14
N ALA A 11 22.61 19.36 -17.24
CA ALA A 11 21.77 19.54 -16.06
C ALA A 11 21.95 18.29 -15.20
N SER A 12 22.89 18.35 -14.24
CA SER A 12 22.93 17.46 -13.09
C SER A 12 21.75 17.82 -12.18
N ALA A 13 20.53 17.53 -12.62
CA ALA A 13 19.43 17.34 -11.71
C ALA A 13 19.73 16.02 -10.97
N PRO A 14 19.82 16.01 -9.63
CA PRO A 14 19.87 14.73 -8.93
C PRO A 14 18.64 13.95 -9.37
N LEU A 15 18.83 12.71 -9.82
CA LEU A 15 17.71 11.81 -10.08
C LEU A 15 16.78 11.92 -8.87
N SER A 16 15.57 12.42 -9.11
CA SER A 16 14.46 12.33 -8.16
C SER A 16 14.35 10.86 -7.81
N THR A 17 14.98 10.49 -6.69
CA THR A 17 15.11 9.11 -6.29
C THR A 17 13.78 8.78 -5.67
N ALA A 18 12.83 8.34 -6.49
CA ALA A 18 11.59 7.76 -6.01
C ALA A 18 11.98 6.73 -4.94
N LEU A 19 11.55 6.99 -3.71
CA LEU A 19 11.74 6.08 -2.59
C LEU A 19 10.92 4.83 -2.92
N PHE A 20 11.53 3.66 -2.94
CA PHE A 20 10.79 2.41 -3.19
C PHE A 20 10.61 1.66 -1.88
N ILE A 21 9.66 2.01 -1.02
CA ILE A 21 9.39 1.15 0.15
C ILE A 21 8.48 0.01 -0.30
N SER A 22 9.13 -1.09 -0.67
CA SER A 22 8.48 -2.32 -1.11
C SER A 22 8.38 -3.31 0.03
N CYS A 23 7.14 -3.59 0.46
CA CYS A 23 6.87 -4.64 1.44
C CYS A 23 5.88 -5.64 0.86
N VAL A 24 6.16 -6.92 1.08
CA VAL A 24 5.14 -7.96 0.96
C VAL A 24 4.39 -8.02 2.28
N SER A 25 3.10 -7.70 2.29
CA SER A 25 2.29 -7.73 3.51
C SER A 25 1.27 -8.84 3.50
N VAL A 26 1.14 -9.55 4.62
CA VAL A 26 -0.01 -10.42 4.90
C VAL A 26 -1.02 -9.61 5.70
N THR A 27 -2.26 -9.59 5.24
CA THR A 27 -3.37 -8.97 5.96
C THR A 27 -4.30 -10.04 6.49
N LEU A 28 -4.80 -9.88 7.71
CA LEU A 28 -5.95 -10.62 8.22
C LEU A 28 -6.98 -9.63 8.74
N SER A 29 -8.22 -9.81 8.34
CA SER A 29 -9.37 -9.10 8.92
C SER A 29 -10.43 -10.10 9.34
N GLY A 30 -11.03 -9.78 10.47
CA GLY A 30 -12.17 -10.47 11.06
C GLY A 30 -13.10 -9.47 11.67
N GLU A 31 -14.38 -9.82 11.73
CA GLU A 31 -15.40 -9.01 12.38
C GLU A 31 -15.15 -8.98 13.89
N ALA A 32 -14.48 -7.94 14.38
CA ALA A 32 -14.27 -7.68 15.79
C ALA A 32 -15.11 -6.46 16.20
N SER A 33 -16.35 -6.65 16.68
CA SER A 33 -17.05 -5.77 17.65
C SER A 33 -18.59 -5.94 17.66
N PRO A 34 -19.26 -5.79 18.83
CA PRO A 34 -20.72 -5.79 19.01
C PRO A 34 -21.45 -4.49 18.57
N ALA A 35 -21.05 -3.86 17.46
CA ALA A 35 -21.70 -2.64 16.95
C ALA A 35 -23.05 -2.90 16.23
N PRO A 36 -23.97 -1.91 16.16
CA PRO A 36 -25.29 -2.08 15.55
C PRO A 36 -25.23 -2.41 14.06
N GLU A 37 -26.12 -3.29 13.60
CA GLU A 37 -26.15 -3.95 12.29
C GLU A 37 -26.08 -3.01 11.07
N ALA A 38 -26.71 -1.83 11.14
CA ALA A 38 -26.72 -0.87 10.03
C ALA A 38 -25.37 -0.16 9.78
N ALA A 39 -24.46 -0.13 10.76
CA ALA A 39 -23.11 0.44 10.61
C ALA A 39 -22.10 -0.59 10.07
N ARG A 40 -22.47 -1.87 10.00
CA ARG A 40 -21.57 -3.00 9.68
C ARG A 40 -21.33 -3.22 8.20
N GLU A 41 -22.24 -2.82 7.30
CA GLU A 41 -22.17 -3.24 5.89
C GLU A 41 -20.99 -2.64 5.11
N ASN A 42 -20.34 -1.59 5.62
CA ASN A 42 -19.30 -0.83 4.91
C ASN A 42 -17.96 -0.73 5.64
N LEU A 43 -17.83 -1.32 6.84
CA LEU A 43 -16.63 -1.18 7.67
C LEU A 43 -15.80 -2.47 7.66
N GLU A 44 -14.57 -2.40 7.12
CA GLU A 44 -13.65 -3.55 7.08
C GLU A 44 -12.31 -3.17 7.72
N LEU A 45 -12.00 -3.75 8.88
CA LEU A 45 -10.76 -3.48 9.62
C LEU A 45 -9.68 -4.52 9.30
N MET A 46 -8.55 -4.09 8.77
CA MET A 46 -7.46 -4.95 8.34
C MET A 46 -6.19 -4.68 9.15
N LEU A 47 -5.60 -5.73 9.69
CA LEU A 47 -4.26 -5.68 10.27
C LEU A 47 -3.29 -6.30 9.28
N TYR A 48 -2.16 -5.64 9.03
CA TYR A 48 -1.13 -6.18 8.17
C TYR A 48 0.26 -6.04 8.76
N ALA A 49 1.10 -7.02 8.43
CA ALA A 49 2.53 -6.99 8.68
C ALA A 49 3.27 -7.52 7.46
N GLY A 50 4.47 -7.01 7.22
CA GLY A 50 5.21 -7.34 6.02
C GLY A 50 6.63 -6.82 5.99
N GLY A 51 7.36 -7.21 4.98
CA GLY A 51 8.70 -6.71 4.75
C GLY A 51 9.26 -7.07 3.39
N GLY A 52 10.43 -6.53 3.08
CA GLY A 52 11.08 -6.73 1.80
C GLY A 52 12.44 -6.06 1.75
N LYS A 53 13.25 -6.48 0.76
CA LYS A 53 14.48 -5.78 0.42
C LYS A 53 14.12 -4.44 -0.22
N GLN A 54 14.79 -3.37 0.19
CA GLN A 54 14.67 -2.07 -0.46
C GLN A 54 15.30 -2.17 -1.87
N PRO A 55 14.54 -1.91 -2.95
CA PRO A 55 15.08 -1.92 -4.30
C PRO A 55 16.28 -1.00 -4.44
N HIS A 56 17.25 -1.41 -5.26
CA HIS A 56 18.49 -0.67 -5.55
C HIS A 56 19.34 -0.31 -4.31
N THR A 57 19.28 -1.13 -3.27
CA THR A 57 20.22 -1.11 -2.14
C THR A 57 20.75 -2.52 -1.93
N GLU A 58 21.96 -2.67 -1.38
CA GLU A 58 22.52 -4.00 -1.15
C GLU A 58 22.01 -4.63 0.15
N HIS A 59 21.89 -3.82 1.22
CA HIS A 59 21.69 -4.33 2.58
C HIS A 59 20.41 -3.84 3.27
N GLN A 60 19.74 -2.80 2.75
CA GLN A 60 18.54 -2.27 3.39
C GLN A 60 17.34 -3.21 3.20
N LYS A 61 16.70 -3.55 4.31
CA LYS A 61 15.43 -4.25 4.42
C LYS A 61 14.46 -3.35 5.15
N ASN A 62 13.24 -3.29 4.65
CA ASN A 62 12.16 -2.57 5.28
C ASN A 62 11.11 -3.54 5.78
N THR A 63 10.47 -3.19 6.88
CA THR A 63 9.30 -3.88 7.41
C THR A 63 8.19 -2.87 7.63
N ALA A 64 6.96 -3.34 7.57
CA ALA A 64 5.76 -2.55 7.78
C ALA A 64 4.82 -3.31 8.72
N VAL A 65 4.24 -2.61 9.68
CA VAL A 65 3.08 -3.07 10.45
C VAL A 65 2.06 -1.96 10.42
N GLY A 66 0.79 -2.28 10.20
CA GLY A 66 -0.22 -1.26 10.16
C GLY A 66 -1.65 -1.77 10.22
N ILE A 67 -2.53 -0.79 10.19
CA ILE A 67 -3.97 -0.95 10.29
C ILE A 67 -4.60 -0.17 9.14
N ASP A 68 -5.47 -0.84 8.42
CA ASP A 68 -6.24 -0.29 7.31
C ASP A 68 -7.73 -0.43 7.65
N LEU A 69 -8.53 0.54 7.26
CA LEU A 69 -9.97 0.57 7.49
C LEU A 69 -10.66 0.95 6.18
N HIS A 70 -11.42 0.03 5.59
CA HIS A 70 -12.39 0.43 4.57
C HIS A 70 -13.58 1.06 5.26
N VAL A 71 -13.92 2.27 4.83
CA VAL A 71 -15.01 3.08 5.41
C VAL A 71 -16.19 3.21 4.45
N TYR A 72 -15.96 2.94 3.17
CA TYR A 72 -16.98 2.98 2.14
C TYR A 72 -16.74 1.88 1.12
N ARG A 73 -17.85 1.34 0.60
CA ARG A 73 -17.86 0.35 -0.47
C ARG A 73 -18.91 0.73 -1.51
N HIS A 74 -18.55 0.61 -2.77
CA HIS A 74 -19.45 0.68 -3.90
C HIS A 74 -19.30 -0.58 -4.75
N ILE A 75 -20.41 -1.24 -5.05
CA ILE A 75 -20.43 -2.44 -5.89
C ILE A 75 -20.91 -2.02 -7.27
N PHE A 76 -20.02 -2.06 -8.26
CA PHE A 76 -20.39 -1.79 -9.65
C PHE A 76 -21.05 -3.01 -10.28
N THR A 77 -20.47 -4.19 -10.04
CA THR A 77 -20.98 -5.49 -10.51
C THR A 77 -20.62 -6.56 -9.49
N GLU A 78 -21.14 -7.78 -9.66
CA GLU A 78 -20.71 -8.93 -8.85
C GLU A 78 -19.20 -9.21 -8.95
N LYS A 79 -18.54 -8.71 -10.00
CA LYS A 79 -17.10 -8.91 -10.24
C LYS A 79 -16.25 -7.70 -9.88
N GLN A 80 -16.85 -6.54 -9.61
CA GLN A 80 -16.11 -5.29 -9.45
C GLN A 80 -16.67 -4.46 -8.32
N SER A 81 -15.82 -4.12 -7.36
CA SER A 81 -16.16 -3.23 -6.26
C SER A 81 -15.05 -2.22 -6.00
N LEU A 82 -15.44 -1.01 -5.62
CA LEU A 82 -14.56 0.06 -5.18
C LEU A 82 -14.72 0.23 -3.67
N PHE A 83 -13.60 0.37 -2.99
CA PHE A 83 -13.54 0.75 -1.59
C PHE A 83 -12.84 2.08 -1.44
N ILE A 84 -13.28 2.88 -0.47
CA ILE A 84 -12.48 3.97 0.05
C ILE A 84 -12.06 3.57 1.45
N GLY A 85 -10.77 3.71 1.73
CA GLY A 85 -10.21 3.38 3.01
C GLY A 85 -9.21 4.41 3.52
N THR A 86 -8.88 4.26 4.78
CA THR A 86 -7.84 5.01 5.48
C THR A 86 -6.93 4.03 6.20
N GLY A 87 -5.66 4.39 6.41
CA GLY A 87 -4.73 3.50 7.10
C GLY A 87 -3.58 4.23 7.76
N VAL A 88 -3.03 3.59 8.79
CA VAL A 88 -1.78 4.00 9.45
C VAL A 88 -0.79 2.84 9.41
N ALA A 89 0.44 3.13 9.03
CA ALA A 89 1.52 2.16 8.97
C ALA A 89 2.74 2.68 9.73
N GLN A 90 3.38 1.82 10.52
CA GLN A 90 4.75 2.03 10.94
C GLN A 90 5.68 1.27 9.99
N LEU A 91 6.53 2.02 9.30
CA LEU A 91 7.58 1.53 8.43
C LEU A 91 8.89 1.56 9.20
N THR A 92 9.67 0.48 9.14
CA THR A 92 10.96 0.40 9.81
C THR A 92 12.05 -0.13 8.88
N SER A 93 13.27 0.33 9.07
CA SER A 93 14.46 -0.07 8.33
C SER A 93 15.49 -0.72 9.25
N ASN A 94 16.29 -1.63 8.71
CA ASN A 94 17.42 -2.26 9.42
C ASN A 94 18.73 -1.44 9.40
N THR A 95 18.69 -0.20 8.93
CA THR A 95 19.82 0.75 8.87
C THR A 95 20.13 1.35 10.25
N ASP A 96 21.24 2.08 10.38
CA ASP A 96 21.67 2.69 11.65
C ASP A 96 21.00 4.03 11.96
N GLU A 97 20.61 4.77 10.93
CA GLU A 97 19.92 6.04 11.04
C GLU A 97 18.54 5.97 10.36
N HIS A 98 17.63 6.87 10.73
CA HIS A 98 16.31 6.98 10.10
C HIS A 98 15.53 5.66 10.06
N LYS A 99 15.53 4.93 11.19
CA LYS A 99 15.02 3.55 11.27
C LYS A 99 13.51 3.42 11.22
N ARG A 100 12.75 4.49 11.42
CA ARG A 100 11.29 4.44 11.60
C ARG A 100 10.59 5.62 10.95
N MET A 101 9.40 5.38 10.43
CA MET A 101 8.54 6.39 9.81
C MET A 101 7.07 5.94 9.93
N LEU A 102 6.16 6.87 10.20
CA LEU A 102 4.73 6.63 10.13
C LEU A 102 4.19 7.08 8.77
N ALA A 103 3.24 6.33 8.22
CA ALA A 103 2.53 6.67 6.99
C ALA A 103 1.02 6.70 7.27
N PHE A 104 0.38 7.82 6.97
CA PHE A 104 -1.06 8.02 7.11
C PHE A 104 -1.66 8.16 5.72
N SER A 105 -2.53 7.25 5.33
CA SER A 105 -3.00 7.13 3.94
C SER A 105 -4.50 7.20 3.85
N ILE A 106 -5.01 7.87 2.82
CA ILE A 106 -6.38 7.69 2.32
C ILE A 106 -6.24 7.06 0.94
N TYR A 107 -7.01 6.02 0.63
CA TYR A 107 -6.83 5.30 -0.61
C TYR A 107 -8.16 4.84 -1.23
N PRO A 108 -8.29 4.92 -2.56
CA PRO A 108 -9.24 4.09 -3.28
C PRO A 108 -8.63 2.69 -3.51
N GLN A 109 -9.46 1.65 -3.41
CA GLN A 109 -9.11 0.27 -3.76
C GLN A 109 -10.15 -0.30 -4.72
N LEU A 110 -9.71 -0.79 -5.87
CA LEU A 110 -10.55 -1.54 -6.79
C LEU A 110 -10.31 -3.04 -6.59
N ASN A 111 -11.37 -3.78 -6.30
CA ASN A 111 -11.38 -5.24 -6.22
C ASN A 111 -12.03 -5.84 -7.46
N LEU A 112 -11.35 -6.83 -8.04
CA LEU A 112 -11.80 -7.66 -9.14
C LEU A 112 -11.98 -9.09 -8.64
N ALA A 113 -13.23 -9.53 -8.51
CA ALA A 113 -13.55 -10.88 -8.04
C ALA A 113 -13.11 -11.92 -9.07
N LEU A 114 -12.42 -12.95 -8.60
CA LEU A 114 -12.02 -14.12 -9.38
C LEU A 114 -13.10 -15.22 -9.27
N PRO A 115 -13.03 -16.29 -10.07
CA PRO A 115 -13.96 -17.42 -9.91
C PRO A 115 -13.94 -17.97 -8.47
N LYS A 116 -15.12 -18.28 -7.93
CA LYS A 116 -15.27 -18.83 -6.57
C LYS A 116 -14.52 -20.16 -6.43
N LEU A 117 -13.92 -20.37 -5.26
CA LEU A 117 -13.26 -21.61 -4.88
C LEU A 117 -14.00 -22.22 -3.68
N GLY A 118 -15.01 -23.04 -3.96
CA GLY A 118 -15.94 -23.55 -2.95
C GLY A 118 -16.68 -22.40 -2.26
N ASN A 119 -16.50 -22.27 -0.95
CA ASN A 119 -17.12 -21.22 -0.14
C ASN A 119 -16.27 -19.94 -0.02
N SER A 120 -15.18 -19.84 -0.78
CA SER A 120 -14.28 -18.70 -0.74
C SER A 120 -14.34 -17.87 -2.02
N GLN A 121 -14.18 -16.57 -1.87
CA GLN A 121 -14.19 -15.60 -2.97
C GLN A 121 -12.79 -14.98 -3.12
N PRO A 122 -11.91 -15.54 -3.97
CA PRO A 122 -10.64 -14.90 -4.29
C PRO A 122 -10.87 -13.61 -5.10
N TYR A 123 -9.93 -12.68 -5.01
CA TYR A 123 -9.95 -11.43 -5.75
C TYR A 123 -8.53 -10.91 -6.02
N PHE A 124 -8.39 -10.18 -7.11
CA PHE A 124 -7.26 -9.30 -7.35
C PHE A 124 -7.66 -7.89 -6.94
N TYR A 125 -6.73 -7.11 -6.39
CA TYR A 125 -7.01 -5.71 -6.09
C TYR A 125 -5.85 -4.79 -6.44
N VAL A 126 -6.22 -3.54 -6.70
CA VAL A 126 -5.28 -2.46 -6.90
C VAL A 126 -5.72 -1.24 -6.08
N ARG A 127 -4.78 -0.66 -5.35
CA ARG A 127 -4.84 0.68 -4.75
C ARG A 127 -3.90 1.56 -5.54
N THR A 128 -4.42 2.58 -6.18
CA THR A 128 -3.59 3.54 -6.91
C THR A 128 -3.80 4.93 -6.34
N LEU A 129 -2.71 5.71 -6.33
CA LEU A 129 -2.75 7.14 -6.05
C LEU A 129 -3.41 7.46 -4.71
N GLY A 130 -3.22 6.62 -3.69
CA GLY A 130 -3.66 6.94 -2.34
C GLY A 130 -2.80 8.06 -1.77
N PRO A 131 -3.32 9.29 -1.55
CA PRO A 131 -2.54 10.32 -0.89
C PRO A 131 -2.11 9.86 0.50
N THR A 132 -0.81 9.98 0.77
CA THR A 132 -0.19 9.56 2.01
C THR A 132 0.69 10.66 2.58
N TYR A 133 0.53 10.93 3.87
CA TYR A 133 1.44 11.75 4.65
C TYR A 133 2.44 10.87 5.41
N LEU A 134 3.73 11.17 5.27
CA LEU A 134 4.82 10.53 5.99
C LEU A 134 5.25 11.39 7.18
N SER A 135 5.49 10.81 8.36
CA SER A 135 5.99 11.57 9.51
C SER A 135 7.42 12.08 9.30
N GLU A 136 8.20 11.36 8.51
CA GLU A 136 9.59 11.66 8.17
C GLU A 136 9.74 11.68 6.66
N THR A 137 10.73 12.40 6.14
CA THR A 137 11.08 12.33 4.72
C THR A 137 12.15 11.29 4.43
N GLN A 138 12.65 10.57 5.43
CA GLN A 138 13.75 9.63 5.25
C GLN A 138 13.51 8.31 5.99
N LEU A 139 13.72 7.19 5.29
CA LEU A 139 13.72 5.84 5.86
C LEU A 139 14.97 5.08 5.41
N GLY A 140 15.89 4.89 6.34
CA GLY A 140 17.24 4.41 6.08
C GLY A 140 18.00 5.29 5.10
N GLU A 141 18.52 4.68 4.03
CA GLU A 141 19.32 5.38 3.01
C GLU A 141 18.46 6.17 2.01
N ARG A 142 17.13 6.08 2.13
CA ARG A 142 16.21 6.65 1.15
C ARG A 142 15.49 7.88 1.66
N ARG A 143 15.52 8.94 0.87
CA ARG A 143 14.89 10.24 1.17
C ARG A 143 13.86 10.61 0.11
N GLN A 144 12.67 11.00 0.57
CA GLN A 144 11.64 11.66 -0.19
C GLN A 144 11.87 13.16 -0.26
N ALA A 145 11.43 13.78 -1.35
CA ALA A 145 11.45 15.23 -1.47
C ALA A 145 10.45 15.89 -0.50
N ASN A 146 9.32 15.22 -0.22
CA ASN A 146 8.20 15.77 0.54
C ASN A 146 7.62 14.75 1.52
N HIS A 147 6.87 15.24 2.52
CA HIS A 147 6.06 14.40 3.40
C HIS A 147 4.83 13.83 2.70
N PHE A 148 4.31 14.50 1.66
CA PHE A 148 3.20 14.01 0.87
C PHE A 148 3.68 13.17 -0.30
N VAL A 149 3.20 11.93 -0.37
CA VAL A 149 3.53 10.92 -1.38
C VAL A 149 2.27 10.20 -1.84
N PHE A 150 2.37 9.47 -2.94
CA PHE A 150 1.33 8.55 -3.38
C PHE A 150 1.68 7.12 -2.99
N GLN A 151 0.73 6.46 -2.34
CA GLN A 151 0.77 5.04 -2.06
C GLN A 151 0.13 4.28 -3.23
N SER A 152 0.85 3.31 -3.77
CA SER A 152 0.34 2.33 -4.71
C SER A 152 0.52 0.91 -4.17
N GLN A 153 -0.50 0.06 -4.33
CA GLN A 153 -0.48 -1.32 -3.84
C GLN A 153 -1.25 -2.19 -4.81
N LEU A 154 -0.74 -3.39 -5.04
CA LEU A 154 -1.42 -4.42 -5.81
C LEU A 154 -1.33 -5.72 -5.04
N GLY A 155 -2.35 -6.55 -5.13
CA GLY A 155 -2.35 -7.78 -4.36
C GLY A 155 -3.41 -8.77 -4.78
N LEU A 156 -3.32 -9.92 -4.15
CA LEU A 156 -4.31 -10.98 -4.20
C LEU A 156 -4.90 -11.13 -2.82
N GLY A 157 -6.20 -11.32 -2.78
CA GLY A 157 -6.96 -11.53 -1.57
C GLY A 157 -7.91 -12.69 -1.70
N ILE A 158 -8.37 -13.18 -0.56
CA ILE A 158 -9.42 -14.18 -0.48
C ILE A 158 -10.36 -13.82 0.65
N TYR A 159 -11.65 -13.72 0.35
CA TYR A 159 -12.69 -13.75 1.35
C TYR A 159 -13.07 -15.21 1.65
N PHE A 160 -13.25 -15.56 2.92
CA PHE A 160 -13.54 -16.94 3.35
C PHE A 160 -14.36 -17.00 4.64
N GLY A 161 -14.80 -18.21 4.99
CA GLY A 161 -15.66 -18.49 6.14
C GLY A 161 -17.14 -18.25 5.83
N THR A 162 -18.02 -18.61 6.78
CA THR A 162 -19.47 -18.43 6.60
C THR A 162 -19.78 -16.97 6.30
N GLY A 163 -20.44 -16.71 5.17
CA GLY A 163 -20.79 -15.36 4.74
C GLY A 163 -19.61 -14.49 4.31
N ASN A 164 -18.44 -15.06 3.99
CA ASN A 164 -17.25 -14.30 3.55
C ASN A 164 -16.75 -13.26 4.57
N ARG A 165 -16.96 -13.51 5.86
CA ARG A 165 -16.65 -12.59 6.97
C ARG A 165 -15.17 -12.42 7.31
N TRP A 166 -14.31 -13.27 6.76
CA TRP A 166 -12.86 -13.18 6.93
C TRP A 166 -12.22 -12.86 5.61
N LEU A 167 -11.10 -12.14 5.65
CA LEU A 167 -10.25 -11.97 4.48
C LEU A 167 -8.78 -12.14 4.81
N ALA A 168 -8.04 -12.62 3.84
CA ALA A 168 -6.58 -12.65 3.87
C ALA A 168 -6.02 -12.09 2.56
N ASN A 169 -4.98 -11.25 2.66
CA ASN A 169 -4.33 -10.65 1.49
C ASN A 169 -2.83 -10.87 1.49
N ILE A 170 -2.27 -11.00 0.28
CA ILE A 170 -0.86 -10.76 0.00
C ILE A 170 -0.76 -9.53 -0.92
N ALA A 171 0.16 -8.61 -0.61
CA ALA A 171 0.26 -7.35 -1.34
C ALA A 171 1.70 -6.96 -1.59
N TYR A 172 1.94 -6.32 -2.73
CA TYR A 172 3.09 -5.46 -2.94
C TYR A 172 2.65 -4.01 -2.73
N ARG A 173 3.33 -3.29 -1.84
CA ARG A 173 3.09 -1.87 -1.56
C ARG A 173 4.28 -1.01 -1.98
N HIS A 174 4.01 0.22 -2.39
CA HIS A 174 4.98 1.21 -2.83
C HIS A 174 4.52 2.62 -2.43
N TYR A 175 5.47 3.52 -2.13
CA TYR A 175 5.24 4.90 -1.74
C TYR A 175 6.17 5.83 -2.51
N SER A 176 5.67 6.70 -3.39
CA SER A 176 6.49 7.62 -4.20
C SER A 176 5.93 9.02 -4.27
#